data_AF-A0A7Y3EQ81-F1
#
_entry.id   AF-A0A7Y3EQ81-F1
#
_cell.length_a   1.000
_cell.length_b   1.000
_cell.length_c   1.000
_cell.angle_alpha   90.00
_cell.angle_beta   90.00
_cell.angle_gamma   90.00
#
_symmetry.space_group_name_H-M   'P 1'
#
loop_
_entity.id
_entity.type
_entity.pdbx_description
1 polymer ?
#
loop_
_entity_poly.entity_id
_entity_poly.type
_entity_poly.pdbx_seq_one_letter_code
_entity_poly.pdbx_strand_id
1 'polypeptide(L)'
;MAVLSATHKAKPNVPEGFNILYVLTQGTDLVIQAVNSDPVFEVTEYAIYTIHTLVYDPNTLDLNIVEFGVTTGVDVYGLIVPGGGSICADLDVAGASFKVTFNEAEECKADAGTIKADAAVVCLDGETTISATPTGDSVVPSGYSTLYVLTKGADLVIVNAGPEPSFTVTEGGNYTIHTLVYDPATLDLTIVELGVTTGVDVFGLIIPGGGDICASLDVPGAPITVEAPDAGTLTADESSVTLENGVATLSATPNGDINVPDGYSVLYVLTQGGDLVIVNAGPDPSFEVTEAGDYTIHTLVYDPTTLDLGIVDLGVTTGVDVFGLIVPGGGAICASLDVTGAPVKVDAEECKADAGTIKADAAVVCLDGET
;
A
#
# COMPACT_ATOMS: atom_id res chain seq x y z
N MET A 1 23.46 -28.35 9.19
CA MET A 1 24.69 -29.13 9.49
C MET A 1 24.25 -30.45 10.10
N ALA A 2 24.74 -31.58 9.59
CA ALA A 2 24.43 -32.92 10.08
C ALA A 2 25.72 -33.65 10.47
N VAL A 3 25.67 -34.41 11.57
CA VAL A 3 26.79 -35.25 12.04
C VAL A 3 26.54 -36.68 11.59
N LEU A 4 27.40 -37.20 10.73
CA LEU A 4 27.39 -38.59 10.28
C LEU A 4 28.34 -39.38 11.18
N SER A 5 27.89 -40.48 11.77
CA SER A 5 28.75 -41.37 12.54
C SER A 5 28.47 -42.84 12.22
N ALA A 6 29.54 -43.62 12.08
CA ALA A 6 29.44 -45.06 11.82
C ALA A 6 30.15 -45.87 12.91
N THR A 7 29.70 -47.09 13.14
CA THR A 7 30.38 -48.05 14.03
C THR A 7 30.57 -49.39 13.33
N HIS A 8 31.67 -50.05 13.63
CA HIS A 8 32.03 -51.33 13.05
C HIS A 8 31.11 -52.45 13.52
N LYS A 9 30.47 -53.18 12.59
CA LYS A 9 29.75 -54.43 12.91
C LYS A 9 30.70 -55.56 13.31
N ALA A 10 31.91 -55.56 12.75
CA ALA A 10 33.02 -56.41 13.13
C ALA A 10 34.30 -55.56 13.08
N LYS A 11 35.17 -55.67 14.10
CA LYS A 11 36.38 -54.84 14.16
C LYS A 11 37.31 -55.15 12.98
N PRO A 12 37.89 -54.13 12.33
CA PRO A 12 38.89 -54.34 11.28
C PRO A 12 40.13 -55.01 11.88
N ASN A 13 40.73 -55.93 11.11
CA ASN A 13 42.03 -56.49 11.43
C ASN A 13 43.11 -55.53 10.90
N VAL A 14 43.86 -54.90 11.79
CA VAL A 14 44.94 -53.97 11.43
C VAL A 14 46.27 -54.61 11.82
N PRO A 15 47.05 -55.13 10.86
CA PRO A 15 48.35 -55.72 11.14
C PRO A 15 49.34 -54.72 11.75
N GLU A 16 50.41 -55.23 12.38
CA GLU A 16 51.47 -54.37 12.90
C GLU A 16 52.11 -53.56 11.77
N GLY A 17 52.22 -52.23 11.98
CA GLY A 17 52.74 -51.29 10.98
C GLY A 17 51.70 -50.68 10.03
N PHE A 18 50.44 -51.12 10.09
CA PHE A 18 49.36 -50.60 9.24
C PHE A 18 48.55 -49.51 9.96
N ASN A 19 47.93 -48.63 9.18
CA ASN A 19 47.04 -47.57 9.64
C ASN A 19 45.58 -47.85 9.25
N ILE A 20 44.67 -47.27 10.01
CA ILE A 20 43.24 -47.18 9.69
C ILE A 20 42.87 -45.73 9.40
N LEU A 21 42.08 -45.50 8.37
CA LEU A 21 41.55 -44.19 7.99
C LEU A 21 40.09 -44.32 7.57
N TYR A 22 39.25 -43.35 7.95
CA TYR A 22 37.88 -43.27 7.49
C TYR A 22 37.76 -42.26 6.36
N VAL A 23 37.05 -42.64 5.31
CA VAL A 23 36.93 -41.84 4.08
C VAL A 23 35.45 -41.52 3.86
N LEU A 24 35.11 -40.24 3.84
CA LEU A 24 33.77 -39.76 3.49
C LEU A 24 33.70 -39.53 1.98
N THR A 25 32.78 -40.20 1.31
CA THR A 25 32.50 -39.98 -0.11
C THR A 25 31.08 -39.45 -0.32
N GLN A 26 30.85 -38.73 -1.42
CA GLN A 26 29.57 -38.14 -1.80
C GLN A 26 29.10 -38.64 -3.18
N GLY A 27 27.80 -38.86 -3.31
CA GLY A 27 27.13 -39.22 -4.56
C GLY A 27 27.33 -40.67 -4.98
N THR A 28 26.80 -41.02 -6.16
CA THR A 28 26.91 -42.37 -6.73
C THR A 28 28.31 -42.70 -7.22
N ASP A 29 29.08 -41.68 -7.57
CA ASP A 29 30.45 -41.82 -8.08
C ASP A 29 31.49 -41.90 -6.95
N LEU A 30 31.04 -41.84 -5.68
CA LEU A 30 31.87 -41.93 -4.48
C LEU A 30 33.04 -40.92 -4.46
N VAL A 31 32.77 -39.66 -4.82
CA VAL A 31 33.79 -38.58 -4.78
C VAL A 31 34.23 -38.34 -3.34
N ILE A 32 35.53 -38.43 -3.05
CA ILE A 32 36.09 -38.28 -1.70
C ILE A 32 36.00 -36.81 -1.27
N GLN A 33 35.28 -36.56 -0.18
CA GLN A 33 35.07 -35.21 0.37
C GLN A 33 35.98 -34.92 1.56
N ALA A 34 36.24 -35.92 2.39
CA ALA A 34 37.05 -35.77 3.60
C ALA A 34 37.61 -37.12 4.07
N VAL A 35 38.63 -37.07 4.93
CA VAL A 35 39.10 -38.23 5.71
C VAL A 35 39.22 -37.87 7.18
N ASN A 36 39.12 -38.87 8.06
CA ASN A 36 39.24 -38.66 9.49
C ASN A 36 39.80 -39.92 10.19
N SER A 37 40.40 -39.74 11.38
CA SER A 37 40.88 -40.84 12.22
C SER A 37 39.76 -41.59 12.95
N ASP A 38 38.60 -40.95 13.07
CA ASP A 38 37.37 -41.53 13.62
C ASP A 38 36.26 -41.52 12.56
N PRO A 39 35.30 -42.47 12.58
CA PRO A 39 34.22 -42.56 11.60
C PRO A 39 33.12 -41.53 11.87
N VAL A 40 33.49 -40.26 12.05
CA VAL A 40 32.59 -39.14 12.36
C VAL A 40 32.91 -37.95 11.45
N PHE A 41 31.89 -37.41 10.79
CA PHE A 41 32.02 -36.29 9.85
C PHE A 41 30.86 -35.30 10.00
N GLU A 42 31.14 -34.03 9.75
CA GLU A 42 30.12 -32.98 9.65
C GLU A 42 29.91 -32.60 8.19
N VAL A 43 28.65 -32.53 7.76
CA VAL A 43 28.28 -32.16 6.40
C VAL A 43 27.21 -31.07 6.38
N THR A 44 27.26 -30.24 5.34
CA THR A 44 26.32 -29.13 5.12
C THR A 44 25.48 -29.28 3.85
N GLU A 45 25.89 -30.14 2.91
CA GLU A 45 25.21 -30.30 1.62
C GLU A 45 24.30 -31.52 1.58
N TYR A 46 23.26 -31.42 0.75
CA TYR A 46 22.34 -32.52 0.46
C TYR A 46 23.01 -33.54 -0.46
N ALA A 47 23.16 -34.78 0.01
CA ALA A 47 23.63 -35.87 -0.82
C ALA A 47 23.41 -37.22 -0.16
N ILE A 48 23.70 -38.26 -0.93
CA ILE A 48 24.07 -39.56 -0.37
C ILE A 48 25.55 -39.47 -0.03
N TYR A 49 25.87 -39.73 1.23
CA TYR A 49 27.24 -39.88 1.69
C TYR A 49 27.51 -41.33 2.08
N THR A 50 28.75 -41.76 1.99
CA THR A 50 29.17 -43.06 2.46
C THR A 50 30.47 -42.92 3.25
N ILE A 51 30.53 -43.49 4.45
CA ILE A 51 31.76 -43.60 5.22
C ILE A 51 32.36 -44.97 4.95
N HIS A 52 33.57 -44.98 4.40
CA HIS A 52 34.36 -46.17 4.14
C HIS A 52 35.48 -46.31 5.16
N THR A 53 35.91 -47.55 5.41
CA THR A 53 37.11 -47.84 6.20
C THR A 53 38.23 -48.27 5.26
N LEU A 54 39.39 -47.64 5.37
CA LEU A 54 40.62 -48.00 4.68
C LEU A 54 41.65 -48.50 5.69
N VAL A 55 42.15 -49.72 5.50
CA VAL A 55 43.31 -50.25 6.23
C VAL A 55 44.47 -50.36 5.24
N TYR A 56 45.60 -49.73 5.54
CA TYR A 56 46.72 -49.63 4.58
C TYR A 56 48.08 -49.61 5.26
N ASP A 57 49.12 -50.07 4.55
CA ASP A 57 50.51 -49.84 4.92
C ASP A 57 50.95 -48.45 4.41
N PRO A 58 51.30 -47.50 5.30
CA PRO A 58 51.69 -46.15 4.91
C PRO A 58 53.03 -46.09 4.15
N ASN A 59 53.82 -47.17 4.15
CA ASN A 59 55.07 -47.23 3.38
C ASN A 59 54.85 -47.54 1.90
N THR A 60 53.66 -48.04 1.54
CA THR A 60 53.37 -48.57 0.21
C THR A 60 52.18 -47.87 -0.48
N LEU A 61 51.23 -47.34 0.28
CA LEU A 61 50.14 -46.50 -0.27
C LEU A 61 50.39 -45.01 0.02
N ASP A 62 50.65 -44.25 -1.04
CA ASP A 62 50.77 -42.79 -0.96
C ASP A 62 49.39 -42.15 -1.08
N LEU A 63 48.91 -41.51 0.00
CA LEU A 63 47.62 -40.83 0.03
C LEU A 63 47.66 -39.40 -0.56
N ASN A 64 48.84 -38.89 -0.94
CA ASN A 64 48.94 -37.58 -1.62
C ASN A 64 48.33 -37.58 -3.03
N ILE A 65 47.96 -38.75 -3.54
CA ILE A 65 47.20 -38.91 -4.78
C ILE A 65 45.74 -38.47 -4.66
N VAL A 66 45.24 -38.28 -3.43
CA VAL A 66 43.84 -37.91 -3.17
C VAL A 66 43.69 -36.39 -3.21
N GLU A 67 42.93 -35.92 -4.18
CA GLU A 67 42.44 -34.55 -4.27
C GLU A 67 40.95 -34.52 -3.86
N PHE A 68 40.65 -33.84 -2.75
CA PHE A 68 39.27 -33.75 -2.24
C PHE A 68 38.34 -33.06 -3.24
N GLY A 69 37.15 -33.62 -3.43
CA GLY A 69 36.17 -33.16 -4.41
C GLY A 69 36.45 -33.62 -5.85
N VAL A 70 37.56 -34.34 -6.09
CA VAL A 70 37.96 -34.81 -7.41
C VAL A 70 38.18 -36.32 -7.44
N THR A 71 39.07 -36.84 -6.58
CA THR A 71 39.38 -38.28 -6.53
C THR A 71 38.19 -39.07 -5.99
N THR A 72 37.88 -40.19 -6.62
CA THR A 72 36.80 -41.08 -6.18
C THR A 72 37.31 -42.26 -5.35
N GLY A 73 36.43 -42.84 -4.52
CA GLY A 73 36.72 -44.11 -3.85
C GLY A 73 37.01 -45.25 -4.84
N VAL A 74 36.48 -45.16 -6.07
CA VAL A 74 36.75 -46.11 -7.15
C VAL A 74 38.19 -45.98 -7.65
N ASP A 75 38.72 -44.76 -7.78
CA ASP A 75 40.11 -44.51 -8.16
C ASP A 75 41.08 -45.11 -7.14
N VAL A 76 40.82 -44.90 -5.84
CA VAL A 76 41.62 -45.49 -4.75
C VAL A 76 41.51 -47.01 -4.75
N TYR A 77 40.31 -47.57 -4.94
CA TYR A 77 40.11 -49.01 -5.04
C TYR A 77 40.87 -49.63 -6.23
N GLY A 78 40.95 -48.92 -7.36
CA GLY A 78 41.66 -49.36 -8.56
C GLY A 78 43.18 -49.52 -8.38
N LEU A 79 43.76 -48.93 -7.34
CA LEU A 79 45.19 -49.05 -7.02
C LEU A 79 45.52 -50.26 -6.15
N ILE A 80 44.53 -50.82 -5.46
CA ILE A 80 44.75 -51.87 -4.45
C ILE A 80 44.29 -53.24 -4.96
N VAL A 81 44.95 -54.28 -4.47
CA VAL A 81 44.42 -55.65 -4.50
C VAL A 81 43.93 -55.92 -3.08
N PRO A 82 42.62 -56.05 -2.83
CA PRO A 82 42.07 -56.15 -1.48
C PRO A 82 42.76 -57.24 -0.64
N GLY A 83 43.39 -56.83 0.46
CA GLY A 83 44.09 -57.72 1.38
C GLY A 83 45.41 -58.31 0.85
N GLY A 84 45.97 -57.79 -0.24
CA GLY A 84 47.19 -58.31 -0.87
C GLY A 84 47.90 -57.36 -1.84
N GLY A 85 48.72 -57.92 -2.73
CA GLY A 85 49.51 -57.14 -3.70
C GLY A 85 50.70 -56.39 -3.09
N SER A 86 51.39 -55.59 -3.89
CA SER A 86 52.56 -54.79 -3.47
C SER A 86 52.20 -53.58 -2.61
N ILE A 87 50.96 -53.11 -2.68
CA ILE A 87 50.45 -51.99 -1.89
C ILE A 87 49.89 -52.47 -0.54
N CYS A 88 49.36 -53.70 -0.45
CA CYS A 88 48.78 -54.30 0.76
C CYS A 88 47.86 -53.32 1.51
N ALA A 89 46.66 -53.13 0.95
CA ALA A 89 45.62 -52.31 1.55
C ALA A 89 44.26 -52.96 1.30
N ASP A 90 43.27 -52.59 2.11
CA ASP A 90 41.89 -53.04 1.98
C ASP A 90 40.94 -51.87 2.25
N LEU A 91 39.94 -51.71 1.36
CA LEU A 91 38.94 -50.66 1.41
C LEU A 91 37.58 -51.31 1.54
N ASP A 92 36.80 -50.94 2.55
CA ASP A 92 35.40 -51.32 2.66
C ASP A 92 34.59 -50.65 1.55
N VAL A 93 34.43 -51.34 0.41
CA VAL A 93 33.72 -50.83 -0.77
C VAL A 93 32.22 -50.60 -0.49
N ALA A 94 31.62 -51.38 0.40
CA ALA A 94 30.19 -51.24 0.71
C ALA A 94 29.95 -49.99 1.57
N GLY A 95 30.80 -49.77 2.57
CA GLY A 95 30.72 -48.64 3.48
C GLY A 95 29.42 -48.55 4.27
N ALA A 96 29.31 -47.51 5.10
CA ALA A 96 28.09 -47.11 5.76
C ALA A 96 27.47 -45.93 5.00
N SER A 97 26.34 -46.16 4.32
CA SER A 97 25.67 -45.12 3.53
C SER A 97 24.65 -44.34 4.36
N PHE A 98 24.63 -43.03 4.16
CA PHE A 98 23.75 -42.05 4.79
C PHE A 98 23.06 -41.24 3.69
N LYS A 99 21.75 -41.10 3.78
CA LYS A 99 21.00 -40.14 2.96
C LYS A 99 20.71 -38.92 3.82
N VAL A 100 21.33 -37.79 3.50
CA VAL A 100 21.05 -36.52 4.17
C VAL A 100 19.89 -35.85 3.43
N THR A 101 18.75 -35.73 4.09
CA THR A 101 17.57 -35.00 3.59
C THR A 101 17.25 -33.83 4.52
N PHE A 102 16.47 -32.86 4.02
CA PHE A 102 15.74 -31.98 4.92
C PHE A 102 14.71 -32.82 5.69
N ASN A 103 14.52 -32.51 6.98
CA ASN A 103 13.17 -32.60 7.53
C ASN A 103 12.39 -31.54 6.76
N GLU A 104 11.31 -31.92 6.08
CA GLU A 104 10.28 -30.93 5.75
C GLU A 104 9.99 -30.19 7.05
N ALA A 105 10.33 -28.90 7.12
CA ALA A 105 9.68 -28.03 8.08
C ALA A 105 8.18 -28.29 7.90
N GLU A 106 7.44 -28.49 8.99
CA GLU A 106 5.98 -28.64 8.89
C GLU A 106 5.48 -27.56 7.92
N GLU A 107 4.78 -27.97 6.86
CA GLU A 107 4.15 -27.03 5.93
C GLU A 107 3.46 -25.95 6.76
N CYS A 108 3.78 -24.69 6.49
CA CYS A 108 3.17 -23.60 7.21
C CYS A 108 1.66 -23.63 6.97
N LYS A 109 0.88 -24.03 7.99
CA LYS A 109 -0.58 -24.16 7.89
C LYS A 109 -1.31 -22.84 8.09
N ALA A 110 -0.58 -21.76 8.38
CA ALA A 110 -1.17 -20.44 8.51
C ALA A 110 -1.67 -19.95 7.15
N ASP A 111 -2.93 -19.51 7.12
CA ASP A 111 -3.54 -18.89 5.96
C ASP A 111 -4.32 -17.66 6.41
N ALA A 112 -3.96 -16.49 5.88
CA ALA A 112 -4.67 -15.23 6.16
C ALA A 112 -6.08 -15.21 5.58
N GLY A 113 -6.39 -16.08 4.62
CA GLY A 113 -7.63 -16.03 3.87
C GLY A 113 -7.74 -14.74 3.06
N THR A 114 -8.97 -14.39 2.72
CA THR A 114 -9.31 -13.18 1.97
C THR A 114 -10.16 -12.24 2.81
N ILE A 115 -9.97 -10.94 2.62
CA ILE A 115 -10.78 -9.89 3.23
C ILE A 115 -11.44 -9.02 2.15
N LYS A 116 -12.67 -8.55 2.42
CA LYS A 116 -13.43 -7.72 1.49
C LYS A 116 -13.83 -6.41 2.15
N ALA A 117 -13.59 -5.28 1.47
CA ALA A 117 -14.04 -3.98 1.92
C ALA A 117 -15.56 -3.94 2.11
N ASP A 118 -16.03 -3.36 3.21
CA ASP A 118 -17.46 -3.19 3.44
C ASP A 118 -18.04 -2.12 2.50
N ALA A 119 -17.23 -1.11 2.19
CA ALA A 119 -17.47 -0.10 1.17
C ALA A 119 -16.19 0.14 0.36
N ALA A 120 -16.28 0.11 -0.98
CA ALA A 120 -15.13 0.32 -1.85
C ALA A 120 -14.72 1.80 -1.95
N VAL A 121 -15.69 2.71 -1.80
CA VAL A 121 -15.49 4.16 -1.82
C VAL A 121 -16.19 4.75 -0.60
N VAL A 122 -15.50 5.65 0.11
CA VAL A 122 -15.98 6.31 1.32
C VAL A 122 -15.64 7.80 1.23
N CYS A 123 -16.58 8.67 1.60
CA CYS A 123 -16.33 10.11 1.67
C CYS A 123 -15.68 10.49 3.00
N LEU A 124 -14.63 11.30 2.97
CA LEU A 124 -14.00 11.85 4.17
C LEU A 124 -14.85 12.96 4.76
N ASP A 125 -15.09 12.87 6.07
CA ASP A 125 -15.89 13.84 6.81
C ASP A 125 -15.22 14.23 8.13
N GLY A 126 -14.09 14.93 8.01
CA GLY A 126 -13.17 15.11 9.13
C GLY A 126 -12.50 13.79 9.51
N GLU A 127 -13.16 12.99 10.35
CA GLU A 127 -12.74 11.63 10.70
C GLU A 127 -13.76 10.62 10.15
N THR A 128 -13.29 9.61 9.43
CA THR A 128 -14.16 8.59 8.86
C THR A 128 -13.64 7.20 9.18
N THR A 129 -14.54 6.27 9.46
CA THR A 129 -14.18 4.87 9.70
C THR A 129 -14.31 4.08 8.42
N ILE A 130 -13.24 3.40 8.04
CA ILE A 130 -13.22 2.41 6.97
C ILE A 130 -13.09 1.01 7.58
N SER A 131 -13.78 0.04 6.99
CA SER A 131 -13.81 -1.33 7.50
C SER A 131 -13.89 -2.35 6.39
N ALA A 132 -13.51 -3.58 6.74
CA ALA A 132 -13.57 -4.73 5.86
C ALA A 132 -14.00 -5.98 6.62
N THR A 133 -14.65 -6.90 5.93
CA THR A 133 -15.14 -8.15 6.49
C THR A 133 -14.29 -9.33 5.96
N PRO A 134 -13.65 -10.13 6.82
CA PRO A 134 -13.00 -11.38 6.43
C PRO A 134 -14.02 -12.36 5.86
N THR A 135 -13.67 -13.09 4.80
CA THR A 135 -14.62 -14.01 4.14
C THR A 135 -14.79 -15.35 4.88
N GLY A 136 -13.98 -15.59 5.92
CA GLY A 136 -14.06 -16.77 6.78
C GLY A 136 -13.29 -17.99 6.25
N ASP A 137 -12.41 -17.79 5.27
CA ASP A 137 -11.53 -18.80 4.67
C ASP A 137 -10.13 -18.86 5.33
N SER A 138 -9.84 -18.00 6.32
CA SER A 138 -8.57 -18.00 7.05
C SER A 138 -8.35 -19.28 7.87
N VAL A 139 -7.10 -19.76 7.93
CA VAL A 139 -6.66 -20.86 8.79
C VAL A 139 -5.65 -20.34 9.81
N VAL A 140 -6.04 -20.34 11.09
CA VAL A 140 -5.20 -19.88 12.20
C VAL A 140 -4.76 -21.08 13.03
N PRO A 141 -3.48 -21.52 12.95
CA PRO A 141 -2.96 -22.62 13.75
C PRO A 141 -2.99 -22.32 15.26
N SER A 142 -2.87 -23.37 16.08
CA SER A 142 -2.80 -23.20 17.53
C SER A 142 -1.55 -22.40 17.93
N GLY A 143 -1.73 -21.36 18.73
CA GLY A 143 -0.65 -20.45 19.17
C GLY A 143 -0.43 -19.23 18.27
N TYR A 144 -1.09 -19.18 17.10
CA TYR A 144 -0.96 -18.07 16.15
C TYR A 144 -1.96 -16.96 16.49
N SER A 145 -1.70 -15.78 15.93
CA SER A 145 -2.54 -14.60 16.08
C SER A 145 -2.95 -14.04 14.72
N THR A 146 -4.11 -13.39 14.69
CA THR A 146 -4.58 -12.59 13.56
C THR A 146 -4.39 -11.12 13.88
N LEU A 147 -3.89 -10.35 12.92
CA LEU A 147 -3.76 -8.90 12.97
C LEU A 147 -4.25 -8.31 11.66
N TYR A 148 -4.93 -7.17 11.73
CA TYR A 148 -5.31 -6.40 10.56
C TYR A 148 -4.38 -5.20 10.42
N VAL A 149 -3.93 -4.96 9.20
CA VAL A 149 -2.96 -3.92 8.89
C VAL A 149 -3.56 -2.97 7.86
N LEU A 150 -3.57 -1.68 8.17
CA LEU A 150 -3.99 -0.63 7.26
C LEU A 150 -2.77 -0.06 6.55
N THR A 151 -2.77 -0.13 5.23
CA THR A 151 -1.75 0.49 4.38
C THR A 151 -2.33 1.66 3.58
N LYS A 152 -1.48 2.61 3.19
CA LYS A 152 -1.84 3.79 2.38
C LYS A 152 -0.95 3.91 1.15
N GLY A 153 -1.55 4.28 0.02
CA GLY A 153 -0.86 4.60 -1.23
C GLY A 153 -0.34 3.39 -2.00
N ALA A 154 0.31 3.66 -3.14
CA ALA A 154 0.80 2.62 -4.05
C ALA A 154 1.94 1.77 -3.44
N ASP A 155 2.74 2.36 -2.55
CA ASP A 155 3.85 1.68 -1.87
C ASP A 155 3.37 0.84 -0.67
N LEU A 156 2.06 0.86 -0.36
CA LEU A 156 1.47 0.13 0.77
C LEU A 156 2.14 0.45 2.11
N VAL A 157 2.39 1.73 2.39
CA VAL A 157 2.98 2.18 3.66
C VAL A 157 2.02 1.83 4.80
N ILE A 158 2.50 1.12 5.82
CA ILE A 158 1.69 0.73 6.98
C ILE A 158 1.43 1.98 7.83
N VAL A 159 0.17 2.37 7.97
CA VAL A 159 -0.24 3.57 8.71
C VAL A 159 -0.97 3.24 10.01
N ASN A 160 -1.54 2.04 10.11
CA ASN A 160 -2.19 1.57 11.33
C ASN A 160 -2.23 0.03 11.38
N ALA A 161 -2.42 -0.54 12.57
CA ALA A 161 -2.67 -1.97 12.74
C ALA A 161 -3.50 -2.23 14.00
N GLY A 162 -4.35 -3.24 13.97
CA GLY A 162 -5.27 -3.52 15.07
C GLY A 162 -5.87 -4.93 15.03
N PRO A 163 -6.52 -5.36 16.14
CA PRO A 163 -7.13 -6.68 16.23
C PRO A 163 -8.45 -6.79 15.44
N GLU A 164 -9.00 -5.67 14.98
CA GLU A 164 -10.23 -5.59 14.20
C GLU A 164 -9.95 -4.93 12.84
N PRO A 165 -10.61 -5.36 11.74
CA PRO A 165 -10.46 -4.77 10.41
C PRO A 165 -11.26 -3.47 10.27
N SER A 166 -11.08 -2.54 11.20
CA SER A 166 -11.81 -1.26 11.25
C SER A 166 -10.89 -0.16 11.75
N PHE A 167 -10.77 0.91 10.98
CA PHE A 167 -9.81 1.98 11.21
C PHE A 167 -10.43 3.35 10.97
N THR A 168 -10.13 4.30 11.86
CA THR A 168 -10.44 5.71 11.65
C THR A 168 -9.31 6.36 10.85
N VAL A 169 -9.68 7.08 9.78
CA VAL A 169 -8.77 7.86 8.94
C VAL A 169 -9.22 9.32 8.89
N THR A 170 -8.25 10.21 8.75
CA THR A 170 -8.46 11.66 8.76
C THR A 170 -7.98 12.34 7.47
N GLU A 171 -7.54 11.55 6.50
CA GLU A 171 -7.00 12.03 5.23
C GLU A 171 -7.58 11.20 4.09
N GLY A 172 -7.84 11.86 2.96
CA GLY A 172 -8.18 11.17 1.73
C GLY A 172 -7.02 10.32 1.19
N GLY A 173 -7.35 9.45 0.25
CA GLY A 173 -6.40 8.62 -0.47
C GLY A 173 -6.85 7.16 -0.61
N ASN A 174 -5.97 6.36 -1.19
CA ASN A 174 -6.19 4.92 -1.36
C ASN A 174 -5.61 4.18 -0.17
N TYR A 175 -6.47 3.40 0.48
CA TYR A 175 -6.13 2.54 1.61
C TYR A 175 -6.37 1.08 1.27
N THR A 176 -5.65 0.18 1.93
CA THR A 176 -5.92 -1.26 1.83
C THR A 176 -5.86 -1.87 3.23
N ILE A 177 -6.88 -2.65 3.60
CA ILE A 177 -6.87 -3.44 4.84
C ILE A 177 -6.41 -4.85 4.49
N HIS A 178 -5.36 -5.32 5.15
CA HIS A 178 -4.80 -6.66 4.99
C HIS A 178 -5.05 -7.50 6.23
N THR A 179 -5.17 -8.82 6.04
CA THR A 179 -5.15 -9.80 7.13
C THR A 179 -3.76 -10.41 7.23
N LEU A 180 -3.19 -10.46 8.43
CA LEU A 180 -1.94 -11.16 8.75
C LEU A 180 -2.24 -12.24 9.78
N VAL A 181 -1.91 -13.49 9.46
CA VAL A 181 -1.90 -14.61 10.42
C VAL A 181 -0.46 -15.02 10.67
N TYR A 182 -0.01 -14.97 11.92
CA TYR A 182 1.41 -15.16 12.25
C TYR A 182 1.62 -15.86 13.60
N ASP A 183 2.78 -16.50 13.75
CA ASP A 183 3.26 -16.98 15.04
C ASP A 183 4.04 -15.86 15.76
N PRO A 184 3.55 -15.33 16.89
CA PRO A 184 4.24 -14.30 17.66
C PRO A 184 5.58 -14.76 18.25
N ALA A 185 5.88 -16.07 18.26
CA ALA A 185 7.18 -16.59 18.68
C ALA A 185 8.26 -16.49 17.59
N THR A 186 7.88 -16.33 16.31
CA THR A 186 8.82 -16.32 15.18
C THR A 186 8.82 -15.00 14.40
N LEU A 187 7.69 -14.27 14.36
CA LEU A 187 7.61 -12.96 13.73
C LEU A 187 7.58 -11.84 14.79
N ASP A 188 8.65 -11.06 14.84
CA ASP A 188 8.74 -9.87 15.69
C ASP A 188 8.12 -8.66 14.98
N LEU A 189 6.97 -8.20 15.47
CA LEU A 189 6.29 -7.03 14.91
C LEU A 189 6.87 -5.69 15.38
N THR A 190 7.83 -5.68 16.30
CA THR A 190 8.48 -4.42 16.75
C THR A 190 9.37 -3.80 15.66
N ILE A 191 9.64 -4.54 14.59
CA ILE A 191 10.34 -4.05 13.39
C ILE A 191 9.46 -3.11 12.54
N VAL A 192 8.15 -3.06 12.78
CA VAL A 192 7.21 -2.23 12.04
C VAL A 192 7.18 -0.83 12.64
N GLU A 193 7.62 0.15 11.85
CA GLU A 193 7.51 1.58 12.15
C GLU A 193 6.37 2.17 11.30
N LEU A 194 5.30 2.63 11.96
CA LEU A 194 4.15 3.23 11.29
C LEU A 194 4.57 4.48 10.49
N GLY A 195 4.09 4.57 9.25
CA GLY A 195 4.45 5.63 8.31
C GLY A 195 5.78 5.41 7.59
N VAL A 196 6.51 4.32 7.87
CA VAL A 196 7.81 4.02 7.27
C VAL A 196 7.82 2.62 6.66
N THR A 197 7.49 1.60 7.44
CA THR A 197 7.49 0.21 6.96
C THR A 197 6.36 -0.04 5.98
N THR A 198 6.64 -0.74 4.89
CA THR A 198 5.64 -1.10 3.88
C THR A 198 5.11 -2.52 4.07
N GLY A 199 3.92 -2.81 3.54
CA GLY A 199 3.41 -4.18 3.46
C GLY A 199 4.34 -5.10 2.65
N VAL A 200 5.10 -4.55 1.69
CA VAL A 200 6.10 -5.28 0.90
C VAL A 200 7.29 -5.69 1.77
N ASP A 201 7.75 -4.82 2.68
CA ASP A 201 8.82 -5.15 3.61
C ASP A 201 8.43 -6.32 4.52
N VAL A 202 7.21 -6.30 5.06
CA VAL A 202 6.66 -7.40 5.88
C VAL A 202 6.52 -8.67 5.04
N PHE A 203 6.00 -8.56 3.81
CA PHE A 203 5.90 -9.69 2.89
C PHE A 203 7.28 -10.29 2.55
N GLY A 204 8.32 -9.48 2.46
CA GLY A 204 9.68 -9.93 2.19
C GLY A 204 10.31 -10.77 3.31
N LEU A 205 9.76 -10.72 4.53
CA LEU A 205 10.21 -11.52 5.67
C LEU A 205 9.57 -12.91 5.71
N ILE A 206 8.43 -13.08 5.06
CA ILE A 206 7.66 -14.32 5.04
C ILE A 206 7.90 -15.05 3.72
N ILE A 207 8.15 -16.35 3.79
CA ILE A 207 8.18 -17.19 2.60
C ILE A 207 6.78 -17.78 2.43
N PRO A 208 6.03 -17.47 1.37
CA PRO A 208 4.69 -18.03 1.18
C PRO A 208 4.72 -19.56 1.17
N GLY A 209 4.09 -20.20 2.18
CA GLY A 209 4.02 -21.66 2.31
C GLY A 209 5.22 -22.36 2.97
N GLY A 210 6.15 -21.63 3.61
CA GLY A 210 7.28 -22.26 4.32
C GLY A 210 8.23 -21.27 5.01
N GLY A 211 9.46 -21.71 5.32
CA GLY A 211 10.51 -20.89 5.96
C GLY A 211 10.55 -20.99 7.50
N ASP A 212 11.49 -20.26 8.12
CA ASP A 212 11.66 -20.23 9.58
C ASP A 212 10.58 -19.40 10.29
N ILE A 213 9.90 -18.50 9.56
CA ILE A 213 8.77 -17.69 10.01
C ILE A 213 7.52 -18.21 9.30
N CYS A 214 6.70 -18.98 10.02
CA CYS A 214 5.40 -19.38 9.48
C CYS A 214 4.37 -18.27 9.74
N ALA A 215 4.05 -17.55 8.67
CA ALA A 215 3.02 -16.53 8.65
C ALA A 215 2.43 -16.41 7.23
N SER A 216 1.23 -15.86 7.14
CA SER A 216 0.50 -15.63 5.89
C SER A 216 -0.10 -14.22 5.90
N LEU A 217 -0.03 -13.54 4.76
CA LEU A 217 -0.53 -12.18 4.56
C LEU A 217 -1.46 -12.18 3.34
N ASP A 218 -2.65 -11.60 3.50
CA ASP A 218 -3.54 -11.30 2.38
C ASP A 218 -2.96 -10.13 1.57
N VAL A 219 -2.12 -10.46 0.58
CA VAL A 219 -1.43 -9.48 -0.27
C VAL A 219 -2.40 -8.62 -1.08
N PRO A 220 -3.44 -9.18 -1.73
CA PRO A 220 -4.48 -8.34 -2.36
C PRO A 220 -5.17 -7.40 -1.38
N GLY A 221 -5.52 -7.92 -0.20
CA GLY A 221 -6.28 -7.18 0.81
C GLY A 221 -7.64 -6.66 0.33
N ALA A 222 -8.22 -5.78 1.12
CA ALA A 222 -9.45 -5.05 0.83
C ALA A 222 -9.14 -3.58 0.50
N PRO A 223 -9.08 -3.20 -0.79
CA PRO A 223 -8.84 -1.82 -1.18
C PRO A 223 -10.08 -0.94 -0.94
N ILE A 224 -9.83 0.28 -0.44
CA ILE A 224 -10.83 1.29 -0.11
C ILE A 224 -10.30 2.65 -0.57
N THR A 225 -11.05 3.35 -1.40
CA THR A 225 -10.77 4.75 -1.76
C THR A 225 -11.51 5.67 -0.81
N VAL A 226 -10.78 6.56 -0.14
CA VAL A 226 -11.34 7.62 0.69
C VAL A 226 -11.25 8.93 -0.07
N GLU A 227 -12.39 9.40 -0.55
CA GLU A 227 -12.52 10.63 -1.32
C GLU A 227 -12.64 11.82 -0.38
N ALA A 228 -11.89 12.88 -0.63
CA ALA A 228 -11.90 14.08 0.21
C ALA A 228 -12.05 15.34 -0.66
N PRO A 229 -13.19 15.52 -1.35
CA PRO A 229 -13.40 16.71 -2.17
C PRO A 229 -13.29 17.97 -1.32
N ASP A 230 -12.62 18.99 -1.84
CA ASP A 230 -12.51 20.31 -1.22
C ASP A 230 -12.82 21.36 -2.28
N ALA A 231 -13.84 22.18 -2.05
CA ALA A 231 -14.19 23.29 -2.91
C ALA A 231 -13.11 24.38 -2.96
N GLY A 232 -12.18 24.39 -2.02
CA GLY A 232 -11.22 25.46 -1.85
C GLY A 232 -11.90 26.78 -1.47
N THR A 233 -11.16 27.86 -1.60
CA THR A 233 -11.65 29.21 -1.32
C THR A 233 -11.53 30.11 -2.54
N LEU A 234 -12.47 31.06 -2.64
CA LEU A 234 -12.46 32.11 -3.65
C LEU A 234 -12.12 33.48 -3.02
N THR A 235 -11.46 34.32 -3.81
CA THR A 235 -11.29 35.75 -3.51
C THR A 235 -12.00 36.56 -4.58
N ALA A 236 -12.94 37.43 -4.19
CA ALA A 236 -13.57 38.37 -5.14
C ALA A 236 -12.50 39.29 -5.75
N ASP A 237 -12.51 39.45 -7.08
CA ASP A 237 -11.55 40.32 -7.76
C ASP A 237 -11.79 41.79 -7.37
N GLU A 238 -13.06 42.16 -7.19
CA GLU A 238 -13.49 43.42 -6.61
C GLU A 238 -14.58 43.17 -5.56
N SER A 239 -14.44 43.80 -4.37
CA SER A 239 -15.43 43.67 -3.30
C SER A 239 -16.73 44.44 -3.56
N SER A 240 -16.69 45.41 -4.48
CA SER A 240 -17.84 46.21 -4.87
C SER A 240 -17.69 46.68 -6.31
N VAL A 241 -18.74 46.52 -7.11
CA VAL A 241 -18.84 47.00 -8.49
C VAL A 241 -20.09 47.88 -8.65
N THR A 242 -20.12 48.76 -9.63
CA THR A 242 -21.29 49.58 -9.95
C THR A 242 -21.92 49.11 -11.26
N LEU A 243 -23.24 49.14 -11.36
CA LEU A 243 -23.92 48.94 -12.64
C LEU A 243 -23.51 50.05 -13.61
N GLU A 244 -22.94 49.67 -14.76
CA GLU A 244 -22.65 50.58 -15.86
C GLU A 244 -23.58 50.25 -17.04
N ASN A 245 -24.43 51.21 -17.41
CA ASN A 245 -25.49 50.99 -18.40
C ASN A 245 -26.41 49.81 -18.03
N GLY A 246 -26.70 49.64 -16.74
CA GLY A 246 -27.57 48.59 -16.21
C GLY A 246 -26.98 47.18 -16.17
N VAL A 247 -25.67 47.00 -16.36
CA VAL A 247 -24.98 45.70 -16.24
C VAL A 247 -23.73 45.85 -15.38
N ALA A 248 -23.41 44.83 -14.59
CA ALA A 248 -22.13 44.68 -13.92
C ALA A 248 -21.59 43.26 -14.10
N THR A 249 -20.27 43.12 -14.18
CA THR A 249 -19.60 41.83 -14.18
C THR A 249 -19.03 41.56 -12.79
N LEU A 250 -19.35 40.40 -12.24
CA LEU A 250 -18.83 39.89 -10.97
C LEU A 250 -17.84 38.79 -11.28
N SER A 251 -16.65 38.85 -10.69
CA SER A 251 -15.66 37.79 -10.84
C SER A 251 -14.91 37.50 -9.54
N ALA A 252 -14.43 36.27 -9.43
CA ALA A 252 -13.59 35.83 -8.32
C ALA A 252 -12.45 34.93 -8.81
N THR A 253 -11.33 34.98 -8.11
CA THR A 253 -10.15 34.16 -8.37
C THR A 253 -10.08 33.00 -7.36
N PRO A 254 -9.96 31.73 -7.83
CA PRO A 254 -9.67 30.59 -6.96
C PRO A 254 -8.29 30.71 -6.30
N ASN A 255 -8.19 30.40 -5.01
CA ASN A 255 -6.97 30.58 -4.23
C ASN A 255 -5.95 29.43 -4.35
N GLY A 256 -6.27 28.39 -5.12
CA GLY A 256 -5.36 27.27 -5.41
C GLY A 256 -5.32 26.16 -4.34
N ASP A 257 -6.29 26.16 -3.44
CA ASP A 257 -6.50 25.20 -2.35
C ASP A 257 -7.60 24.16 -2.65
N ILE A 258 -8.18 24.19 -3.85
CA ILE A 258 -9.19 23.22 -4.30
C ILE A 258 -8.60 21.80 -4.41
N ASN A 259 -9.36 20.79 -3.95
CA ASN A 259 -9.05 19.38 -4.16
C ASN A 259 -10.21 18.70 -4.91
N VAL A 260 -9.93 18.22 -6.12
CA VAL A 260 -10.93 17.59 -6.99
C VAL A 260 -10.57 16.12 -7.18
N PRO A 261 -11.27 15.18 -6.53
CA PRO A 261 -11.03 13.74 -6.73
C PRO A 261 -11.32 13.30 -8.16
N ASP A 262 -10.80 12.14 -8.56
CA ASP A 262 -11.01 11.59 -9.90
C ASP A 262 -12.51 11.36 -10.15
N GLY A 263 -13.01 11.84 -11.31
CA GLY A 263 -14.42 11.73 -11.70
C GLY A 263 -15.31 12.88 -11.22
N TYR A 264 -14.81 13.76 -10.36
CA TYR A 264 -15.55 14.92 -9.88
C TYR A 264 -15.55 16.08 -10.88
N SER A 265 -16.50 16.99 -10.71
CA SER A 265 -16.64 18.22 -11.49
C SER A 265 -16.60 19.45 -10.59
N VAL A 266 -16.17 20.57 -11.16
CA VAL A 266 -16.17 21.89 -10.52
C VAL A 266 -17.26 22.74 -11.15
N LEU A 267 -18.07 23.40 -10.33
CA LEU A 267 -19.08 24.36 -10.76
C LEU A 267 -18.99 25.61 -9.88
N TYR A 268 -19.12 26.78 -10.50
CA TYR A 268 -19.25 28.04 -9.78
C TYR A 268 -20.71 28.45 -9.74
N VAL A 269 -21.18 28.87 -8.56
CA VAL A 269 -22.57 29.21 -8.31
C VAL A 269 -22.66 30.64 -7.81
N LEU A 270 -23.49 31.45 -8.46
CA LEU A 270 -23.79 32.81 -8.04
C LEU A 270 -25.07 32.81 -7.20
N THR A 271 -24.97 33.31 -5.98
CA THR A 271 -26.11 33.52 -5.08
C THR A 271 -26.37 35.00 -4.84
N GLN A 272 -27.61 35.34 -4.50
CA GLN A 272 -28.03 36.72 -4.20
C GLN A 272 -28.76 36.81 -2.85
N GLY A 273 -28.47 37.87 -2.10
CA GLY A 273 -29.14 38.21 -0.85
C GLY A 273 -28.73 37.33 0.34
N GLY A 274 -29.32 37.63 1.51
CA GLY A 274 -29.01 36.93 2.76
C GLY A 274 -29.47 35.47 2.82
N ASP A 275 -30.45 35.09 1.99
CA ASP A 275 -30.94 33.72 1.86
C ASP A 275 -30.12 32.88 0.87
N LEU A 276 -29.10 33.46 0.22
CA LEU A 276 -28.24 32.81 -0.78
C LEU A 276 -29.03 32.14 -1.91
N VAL A 277 -30.02 32.85 -2.47
CA VAL A 277 -30.81 32.33 -3.60
C VAL A 277 -29.91 32.16 -4.81
N ILE A 278 -29.87 30.96 -5.40
CA ILE A 278 -29.05 30.66 -6.57
C ILE A 278 -29.67 31.35 -7.79
N VAL A 279 -28.93 32.27 -8.40
CA VAL A 279 -29.41 33.07 -9.54
C VAL A 279 -28.67 32.74 -10.84
N ASN A 280 -27.46 32.17 -10.76
CA ASN A 280 -26.71 31.72 -11.92
C ASN A 280 -25.71 30.63 -11.53
N ALA A 281 -25.25 29.83 -12.49
CA ALA A 281 -24.17 28.87 -12.31
C ALA A 281 -23.42 28.65 -13.63
N GLY A 282 -22.11 28.40 -13.55
CA GLY A 282 -21.26 28.26 -14.73
C GLY A 282 -19.91 27.62 -14.45
N PRO A 283 -19.18 27.25 -15.51
CA PRO A 283 -17.85 26.63 -15.39
C PRO A 283 -16.75 27.61 -14.97
N ASP A 284 -17.02 28.92 -15.06
CA ASP A 284 -16.09 29.99 -14.72
C ASP A 284 -16.66 30.86 -13.58
N PRO A 285 -15.83 31.35 -12.64
CA PRO A 285 -16.25 32.25 -11.56
C PRO A 285 -16.45 33.68 -12.06
N SER A 286 -17.23 33.86 -13.13
CA SER A 286 -17.51 35.16 -13.75
C SER A 286 -18.95 35.22 -14.24
N PHE A 287 -19.70 36.22 -13.78
CA PHE A 287 -21.13 36.35 -14.04
C PHE A 287 -21.51 37.78 -14.38
N GLU A 288 -22.46 37.95 -15.29
CA GLU A 288 -23.11 39.24 -15.53
C GLU A 288 -24.41 39.34 -14.74
N VAL A 289 -24.63 40.49 -14.11
CA VAL A 289 -25.85 40.81 -13.35
C VAL A 289 -26.41 42.17 -13.77
N THR A 290 -27.72 42.32 -13.64
CA THR A 290 -28.44 43.55 -14.04
C THR A 290 -29.12 44.27 -12.87
N GLU A 291 -28.97 43.75 -11.65
CA GLU A 291 -29.61 44.29 -10.46
C GLU A 291 -28.56 44.63 -9.40
N ALA A 292 -28.81 45.72 -8.67
CA ALA A 292 -28.03 46.06 -7.50
C ALA A 292 -28.39 45.11 -6.36
N GLY A 293 -27.41 44.75 -5.53
CA GLY A 293 -27.63 43.74 -4.50
C GLY A 293 -26.35 43.25 -3.86
N ASP A 294 -26.50 42.33 -2.91
CA ASP A 294 -25.41 41.57 -2.34
C ASP A 294 -25.35 40.21 -3.05
N TYR A 295 -24.21 39.89 -3.64
CA TYR A 295 -23.99 38.64 -4.35
C TYR A 295 -22.82 37.89 -3.72
N THR A 296 -22.82 36.56 -3.85
CA THR A 296 -21.69 35.73 -3.44
C THR A 296 -21.41 34.67 -4.51
N ILE A 297 -20.16 34.53 -4.91
CA ILE A 297 -19.71 33.45 -5.80
C ILE A 297 -19.19 32.31 -4.94
N HIS A 298 -19.69 31.09 -5.16
CA HIS A 298 -19.28 29.88 -4.46
C HIS A 298 -18.66 28.89 -5.43
N THR A 299 -17.77 28.04 -4.93
CA THR A 299 -17.28 26.85 -5.65
C THR A 299 -17.97 25.61 -5.11
N LEU A 300 -18.41 24.72 -6.01
CA LEU A 300 -18.91 23.40 -5.71
C LEU A 300 -18.03 22.36 -6.40
N VAL A 301 -17.48 21.43 -5.64
CA VAL A 301 -16.80 20.22 -6.13
C VAL A 301 -17.71 19.04 -5.83
N TYR A 302 -18.13 18.32 -6.85
CA TYR A 302 -19.14 17.26 -6.69
C TYR A 302 -18.91 16.10 -7.65
N ASP A 303 -19.35 14.91 -7.25
CA ASP A 303 -19.47 13.77 -8.15
C ASP A 303 -20.80 13.86 -8.92
N PRO A 304 -20.78 14.03 -10.26
CA PRO A 304 -21.98 14.14 -11.08
C PRO A 304 -22.79 12.83 -11.17
N THR A 305 -22.26 11.70 -10.69
CA THR A 305 -22.99 10.43 -10.61
C THR A 305 -23.85 10.31 -9.36
N THR A 306 -23.53 11.09 -8.31
CA THR A 306 -24.24 11.05 -7.03
C THR A 306 -25.05 12.32 -6.75
N LEU A 307 -24.64 13.49 -7.26
CA LEU A 307 -25.39 14.74 -7.16
C LEU A 307 -26.04 15.14 -8.49
N ASP A 308 -27.37 15.06 -8.56
CA ASP A 308 -28.16 15.56 -9.69
C ASP A 308 -28.46 17.06 -9.52
N LEU A 309 -27.86 17.90 -10.37
CA LEU A 309 -28.09 19.35 -10.36
C LEU A 309 -29.42 19.77 -11.02
N GLY A 310 -30.18 18.83 -11.60
CA GLY A 310 -31.53 19.08 -12.11
C GLY A 310 -32.54 19.47 -11.03
N ILE A 311 -32.18 19.33 -9.76
CA ILE A 311 -32.96 19.81 -8.61
C ILE A 311 -32.86 21.32 -8.37
N VAL A 312 -31.94 22.01 -9.06
CA VAL A 312 -31.70 23.45 -8.88
C VAL A 312 -32.58 24.26 -9.82
N ASP A 313 -33.57 24.94 -9.25
CA ASP A 313 -34.40 25.93 -9.93
C ASP A 313 -33.85 27.34 -9.65
N LEU A 314 -33.29 27.99 -10.68
CA LEU A 314 -32.73 29.34 -10.56
C LEU A 314 -33.78 30.34 -10.09
N GLY A 315 -33.40 31.18 -9.13
CA GLY A 315 -34.27 32.15 -8.47
C GLY A 315 -35.18 31.55 -7.39
N VAL A 316 -35.07 30.25 -7.11
CA VAL A 316 -35.89 29.54 -6.11
C VAL A 316 -35.02 28.77 -5.14
N THR A 317 -34.15 27.88 -5.65
CA THR A 317 -33.27 27.05 -4.82
C THR A 317 -32.20 27.91 -4.17
N THR A 318 -31.93 27.68 -2.89
CA THR A 318 -30.88 28.38 -2.14
C THR A 318 -29.60 27.56 -2.02
N GLY A 319 -28.47 28.22 -1.79
CA GLY A 319 -27.21 27.54 -1.45
C GLY A 319 -27.33 26.69 -0.18
N VAL A 320 -28.23 27.07 0.74
CA VAL A 320 -28.52 26.29 1.96
C VAL A 320 -29.25 24.99 1.62
N ASP A 321 -30.15 24.99 0.64
CA ASP A 321 -30.83 23.77 0.18
C ASP A 321 -29.82 22.78 -0.40
N VAL A 322 -28.87 23.25 -1.21
CA VAL A 322 -27.79 22.42 -1.77
C VAL A 322 -26.89 21.92 -0.64
N PHE A 323 -26.47 22.79 0.28
CA PHE A 323 -25.66 22.41 1.44
C PHE A 323 -26.34 21.33 2.31
N GLY A 324 -27.67 21.37 2.43
CA GLY A 324 -28.44 20.35 3.15
C GLY A 324 -28.42 18.95 2.52
N LEU A 325 -28.09 18.83 1.23
CA LEU A 325 -27.95 17.55 0.52
C LEU A 325 -26.56 16.94 0.69
N ILE A 326 -25.55 17.80 0.86
CA ILE A 326 -24.15 17.44 1.09
C ILE A 326 -23.91 17.44 2.60
N VAL A 327 -24.40 16.40 3.27
CA VAL A 327 -24.41 16.30 4.73
C VAL A 327 -23.00 16.51 5.32
N PRO A 328 -22.82 17.36 6.34
CA PRO A 328 -21.65 17.33 7.20
C PRO A 328 -21.80 16.20 8.23
N GLY A 329 -20.98 15.17 8.11
CA GLY A 329 -20.86 13.97 8.93
C GLY A 329 -21.12 12.63 8.22
N GLY A 330 -21.37 12.60 6.91
CA GLY A 330 -21.65 11.38 6.14
C GLY A 330 -23.00 11.38 5.44
N GLY A 331 -22.94 11.34 4.11
CA GLY A 331 -24.07 11.13 3.22
C GLY A 331 -23.68 10.22 2.06
N ALA A 332 -24.64 9.88 1.19
CA ALA A 332 -24.37 9.11 -0.03
C ALA A 332 -23.72 9.96 -1.14
N ILE A 333 -23.72 11.29 -0.99
CA ILE A 333 -23.21 12.24 -1.97
C ILE A 333 -21.94 12.83 -1.41
N CYS A 334 -20.85 12.56 -2.11
CA CYS A 334 -19.53 13.04 -1.73
C CYS A 334 -19.26 14.30 -2.55
N ALA A 335 -19.25 15.45 -1.88
CA ALA A 335 -19.16 16.77 -2.49
C ALA A 335 -18.75 17.81 -1.43
N SER A 336 -18.23 18.94 -1.89
CA SER A 336 -17.79 20.06 -1.06
C SER A 336 -18.26 21.38 -1.67
N LEU A 337 -18.73 22.29 -0.83
CA LEU A 337 -19.21 23.62 -1.20
C LEU A 337 -18.46 24.66 -0.37
N ASP A 338 -17.91 25.68 -1.03
CA ASP A 338 -17.39 26.86 -0.37
C ASP A 338 -18.56 27.67 0.20
N VAL A 339 -18.95 27.35 1.44
CA VAL A 339 -20.06 28.01 2.14
C VAL A 339 -19.80 29.47 2.44
N THR A 340 -18.52 29.90 2.50
CA THR A 340 -18.16 31.30 2.74
C THR A 340 -18.29 32.10 1.46
N GLY A 341 -17.75 31.56 0.36
CA GLY A 341 -17.75 32.18 -0.95
C GLY A 341 -16.97 33.49 -1.02
N ALA A 342 -17.02 34.10 -2.20
CA ALA A 342 -16.47 35.42 -2.51
C ALA A 342 -17.62 36.45 -2.63
N PRO A 343 -17.86 37.27 -1.58
CA PRO A 343 -18.94 38.26 -1.61
C PRO A 343 -18.55 39.47 -2.47
N VAL A 344 -19.52 39.95 -3.25
CA VAL A 344 -19.42 41.15 -4.10
C VAL A 344 -20.66 42.01 -3.91
N LYS A 345 -20.47 43.30 -3.58
CA LYS A 345 -21.55 44.28 -3.57
C LYS A 345 -21.77 44.86 -4.96
N VAL A 346 -23.01 44.93 -5.42
CA VAL A 346 -23.36 45.65 -6.64
C VAL A 346 -24.13 46.91 -6.29
N ASP A 347 -23.53 48.06 -6.56
CA ASP A 347 -24.12 49.37 -6.35
C ASP A 347 -24.97 49.78 -7.55
N ALA A 348 -26.10 50.43 -7.26
CA ALA A 348 -26.98 50.95 -8.30
C ALA A 348 -26.29 52.09 -9.07
N GLU A 349 -26.58 52.21 -10.36
CA GLU A 349 -26.10 53.32 -11.16
C GLU A 349 -26.62 54.64 -10.57
N GLU A 350 -25.71 55.56 -10.19
CA GLU A 350 -26.11 56.88 -9.71
C GLU A 350 -26.72 57.70 -10.85
N CYS A 351 -27.99 58.11 -10.69
CA CYS A 351 -28.63 59.04 -11.62
C CYS A 351 -27.99 60.44 -11.49
N LYS A 352 -27.06 60.77 -12.39
CA LYS A 352 -26.42 62.10 -12.47
C LYS A 352 -27.25 63.14 -13.23
N ALA A 353 -28.49 62.81 -13.62
CA ALA A 353 -29.34 63.73 -14.36
C ALA A 353 -29.77 64.90 -13.46
N ASP A 354 -29.16 66.06 -13.69
CA ASP A 354 -29.55 67.33 -13.10
C ASP A 354 -30.19 68.21 -14.17
N ALA A 355 -31.46 68.57 -13.99
CA ALA A 355 -32.17 69.49 -14.89
C ALA A 355 -31.65 70.94 -14.79
N GLY A 356 -30.80 71.23 -13.81
CA GLY A 356 -30.36 72.57 -13.44
C GLY A 356 -31.54 73.46 -13.04
N THR A 357 -31.29 74.76 -12.98
CA THR A 357 -32.35 75.77 -12.80
C THR A 357 -32.44 76.63 -14.05
N ILE A 358 -33.61 76.70 -14.69
CA ILE A 358 -33.88 77.66 -15.76
C ILE A 358 -34.35 79.00 -15.17
N LYS A 359 -33.84 80.12 -15.71
CA LYS A 359 -34.27 81.47 -15.33
C LYS A 359 -34.84 82.15 -16.57
N ALA A 360 -35.97 82.83 -16.42
CA ALA A 360 -36.53 83.64 -17.51
C ALA A 360 -35.58 84.81 -17.85
N ASP A 361 -35.30 85.01 -19.13
CA ASP A 361 -34.51 86.15 -19.62
C ASP A 361 -35.22 87.49 -19.35
N ALA A 362 -36.55 87.47 -19.24
CA ALA A 362 -37.38 88.59 -18.81
C ALA A 362 -38.55 88.09 -17.94
N ALA A 363 -38.81 88.79 -16.82
CA ALA A 363 -39.90 88.45 -15.90
C ALA A 363 -41.29 88.84 -16.44
N VAL A 364 -41.34 89.71 -17.44
CA VAL A 364 -42.56 90.18 -18.10
C VAL A 364 -42.27 90.33 -19.58
N VAL A 365 -43.12 89.75 -20.43
CA VAL A 365 -43.06 89.87 -21.89
C VAL A 365 -44.39 90.44 -22.35
N CYS A 366 -44.35 91.52 -23.14
CA CYS A 366 -45.56 92.10 -23.72
C CYS A 366 -45.90 91.38 -25.03
N LEU A 367 -47.18 91.03 -25.22
CA LEU A 367 -47.69 90.60 -26.53
C LEU A 367 -47.77 91.83 -27.44
N ASP A 368 -46.94 91.87 -28.47
CA ASP A 368 -47.16 92.80 -29.57
C ASP A 368 -48.39 92.33 -30.34
N GLY A 369 -49.47 93.11 -30.28
CA GLY A 369 -50.67 92.84 -31.04
C GLY A 369 -50.38 92.93 -32.53
N GLU A 370 -50.69 91.86 -33.27
CA GLU A 370 -50.75 91.89 -34.74
C GLU A 370 -51.79 92.94 -35.18
N THR A 371 -51.36 93.85 -36.06
CA THR A 371 -52.24 94.79 -36.79
C THR A 371 -52.93 94.13 -37.96
#